data_AF-A0A7U9SS91-F1
#
_entry.id   AF-A0A7U9SS91-F1
#
_cell.length_a   1.000
_cell.length_b   1.000
_cell.length_c   1.000
_cell.angle_alpha   90.00
_cell.angle_beta   90.00
_cell.angle_gamma   90.00
#
_symmetry.space_group_name_H-M   'P 1'
#
loop_
_entity.id
_entity.type
_entity.pdbx_description
1 polymer ?
#
loop_
_entity_poly.entity_id
_entity_poly.type
_entity_poly.pdbx_seq_one_letter_code
_entity_poly.pdbx_strand_id
1 'polypeptide(L)'
;MRTDGRPALYTNEQLLNVLKDYQKNHPNQKIKYTQLEKATGIKVHIWKYQMRDTIEAINKKIAGANIPARTGYNLPSVEDMLINIENEPAMQKYYLQTLSDMVNNLYQYKEASKSIDILNADHKEEVDILKIENEELKKMLDNQQDVINRYILSSASKQKREQERIKENIIQLDADSLKRYDEMFEALMK
;
A
#
# COMPACT_ATOMS: atom_id res chain seq x y z
N MET A 1 -30.47 -8.86 -30.51
CA MET A 1 -29.32 -8.99 -29.59
C MET A 1 -28.62 -7.65 -29.55
N ARG A 2 -28.56 -6.98 -28.38
CA ARG A 2 -28.03 -5.61 -28.26
C ARG A 2 -26.49 -5.64 -28.37
N THR A 3 -25.99 -5.17 -29.49
CA THR A 3 -24.58 -4.84 -29.74
C THR A 3 -24.37 -3.35 -29.49
N ASP A 4 -24.39 -2.91 -28.23
CA ASP A 4 -24.12 -1.51 -27.89
C ASP A 4 -23.14 -1.45 -26.71
N GLY A 5 -21.85 -1.50 -27.05
CA GLY A 5 -20.75 -1.25 -26.12
C GLY A 5 -19.57 -0.69 -26.90
N ARG A 6 -18.96 0.39 -26.38
CA ARG A 6 -17.75 1.01 -26.93
C ARG A 6 -16.72 -0.10 -27.26
N PRO A 7 -16.08 -0.08 -28.45
CA PRO A 7 -15.13 -1.12 -28.82
C PRO A 7 -14.04 -1.26 -27.75
N ALA A 8 -13.69 -2.50 -27.41
CA ALA A 8 -12.65 -2.78 -26.44
C ALA A 8 -11.34 -2.15 -26.91
N LEU A 9 -10.83 -1.17 -26.15
CA LEU A 9 -9.60 -0.43 -26.47
C LEU A 9 -8.36 -1.34 -26.52
N TYR A 10 -8.43 -2.49 -25.85
CA TYR A 10 -7.38 -3.50 -25.82
C TYR A 10 -7.99 -4.88 -26.05
N THR A 11 -7.29 -5.73 -26.80
CA THR A 11 -7.63 -7.15 -26.90
C THR A 11 -7.10 -7.91 -25.69
N ASN A 12 -7.73 -9.04 -25.35
CA ASN A 12 -7.27 -9.89 -24.26
C ASN A 12 -5.82 -10.35 -24.48
N GLU A 13 -5.41 -10.60 -25.72
CA GLU A 13 -4.03 -10.99 -26.05
C GLU A 13 -3.03 -9.88 -25.77
N GLN A 14 -3.36 -8.63 -26.09
CA GLN A 14 -2.51 -7.47 -25.80
C GLN A 14 -2.34 -7.29 -24.30
N LEU A 15 -3.43 -7.37 -23.53
CA LEU A 15 -3.38 -7.27 -22.08
C LEU A 15 -2.57 -8.41 -21.45
N LEU A 16 -2.64 -9.62 -22.00
CA LEU A 16 -1.86 -10.76 -21.52
C LEU A 16 -0.36 -10.58 -21.77
N ASN A 17 0.03 -10.04 -22.92
CA ASN A 17 1.45 -9.76 -23.22
C ASN A 17 2.01 -8.67 -22.31
N VAL A 18 1.25 -7.58 -22.11
CA VAL A 18 1.62 -6.52 -21.17
C VAL A 18 1.75 -7.07 -19.73
N LEU A 19 0.86 -7.99 -19.33
CA LEU A 19 0.93 -8.64 -18.03
C LEU A 19 2.18 -9.52 -17.89
N LYS A 20 2.56 -10.26 -18.93
CA LYS A 20 3.78 -11.09 -18.95
C LYS A 20 5.05 -10.23 -18.85
N ASP A 21 5.11 -9.13 -19.58
CA ASP A 21 6.23 -8.20 -19.53
C ASP A 21 6.34 -7.54 -18.14
N TYR A 22 5.21 -7.17 -17.54
CA TYR A 22 5.17 -6.69 -16.16
C TYR A 22 5.68 -7.75 -15.16
N GLN A 23 5.27 -9.02 -15.31
CA GLN A 23 5.76 -10.12 -14.47
C GLN A 23 7.26 -10.39 -14.62
N LYS A 24 7.83 -10.17 -15.81
CA LYS A 24 9.27 -10.32 -16.05
C LYS A 24 10.09 -9.29 -15.27
N ASN A 25 9.57 -8.07 -15.14
CA ASN A 25 10.22 -6.97 -14.41
C ASN A 25 9.92 -7.01 -12.90
N HIS A 26 8.85 -7.71 -12.50
CA HIS A 26 8.42 -7.87 -11.09
C HIS A 26 8.19 -9.35 -10.74
N PRO A 27 9.24 -10.19 -10.79
CA PRO A 27 9.09 -11.62 -10.53
C PRO A 27 8.61 -11.87 -9.09
N ASN A 28 7.71 -12.84 -8.91
CA ASN A 28 7.17 -13.28 -7.60
C ASN A 28 6.45 -12.19 -6.76
N GLN A 29 6.15 -11.02 -7.33
CA GLN A 29 5.41 -9.97 -6.62
C GLN A 29 3.91 -10.09 -6.90
N LYS A 30 3.08 -9.89 -5.86
CA LYS A 30 1.63 -9.82 -6.02
C LYS A 30 1.25 -8.63 -6.89
N ILE A 31 0.53 -8.89 -7.98
CA ILE A 31 0.07 -7.86 -8.92
C ILE A 31 -1.06 -7.06 -8.25
N LYS A 32 -0.80 -5.79 -7.95
CA LYS A 32 -1.83 -4.82 -7.54
C LYS A 32 -2.27 -3.99 -8.74
N TYR A 33 -3.58 -3.81 -8.92
CA TYR A 33 -4.13 -3.05 -10.05
C TYR A 33 -3.60 -1.62 -10.16
N THR A 34 -3.35 -0.96 -9.03
CA THR A 34 -2.80 0.40 -8.98
C THR A 34 -1.35 0.46 -9.47
N GLN A 35 -0.54 -0.54 -9.14
CA GLN A 35 0.84 -0.65 -9.61
C GLN A 35 0.88 -1.02 -11.10
N LEU A 36 -0.04 -1.87 -11.54
CA LEU A 36 -0.21 -2.24 -12.94
C LEU A 36 -0.61 -1.02 -13.80
N GLU A 37 -1.53 -0.16 -13.32
CA GLU A 37 -1.87 1.10 -14.02
C GLU A 37 -0.66 2.06 -14.09
N LYS A 38 0.10 2.22 -13.00
CA LYS A 38 1.29 3.07 -12.99
C LYS A 38 2.36 2.58 -13.98
N ALA A 39 2.58 1.27 -14.07
CA ALA A 39 3.62 0.70 -14.92
C ALA A 39 3.23 0.61 -16.41
N THR A 40 1.93 0.44 -16.71
CA THR A 40 1.45 0.17 -18.07
C THR A 40 0.68 1.34 -18.68
N GLY A 41 0.27 2.33 -17.88
CA GLY A 41 -0.63 3.41 -18.28
C GLY A 41 -2.08 2.96 -18.52
N ILE A 42 -2.38 1.66 -18.39
CA ILE A 42 -3.72 1.10 -18.64
C ILE A 42 -4.57 1.22 -17.38
N LYS A 43 -5.72 1.86 -17.51
CA LYS A 43 -6.65 2.16 -16.39
C LYS A 43 -7.08 0.91 -15.63
N VAL A 44 -7.16 0.99 -14.29
CA VAL A 44 -7.60 -0.10 -13.40
C VAL A 44 -8.90 -0.79 -13.87
N HIS A 45 -9.88 -0.01 -14.36
CA HIS A 45 -11.16 -0.59 -14.76
C HIS A 45 -11.03 -1.59 -15.91
N ILE A 46 -10.10 -1.37 -16.85
CA ILE A 46 -9.86 -2.28 -17.98
C ILE A 46 -9.36 -3.63 -17.45
N TRP A 47 -8.39 -3.61 -16.54
CA TRP A 47 -7.87 -4.80 -15.88
C TRP A 47 -8.92 -5.55 -15.07
N LYS A 48 -9.75 -4.83 -14.31
CA LYS A 48 -10.83 -5.43 -13.49
C LYS A 48 -11.94 -6.07 -14.32
N TYR A 49 -12.26 -5.52 -15.49
CA TYR A 49 -13.33 -6.06 -16.32
C TYR A 49 -12.85 -7.19 -17.24
N GLN A 50 -11.62 -7.13 -17.75
CA GLN A 50 -11.15 -8.06 -18.79
C GLN A 50 -10.14 -9.11 -18.28
N MET A 51 -9.44 -8.84 -17.18
CA MET A 51 -8.32 -9.68 -16.71
C MET A 51 -8.38 -10.03 -15.23
N ARG A 52 -9.51 -9.80 -14.56
CA ARG A 52 -9.68 -10.07 -13.13
C ARG A 52 -9.35 -11.52 -12.79
N ASP A 53 -9.95 -12.48 -13.48
CA ASP A 53 -9.75 -13.90 -13.19
C ASP A 53 -8.30 -14.33 -13.44
N THR A 54 -7.68 -13.81 -14.50
CA THR A 54 -6.27 -14.06 -14.83
C THR A 54 -5.34 -13.53 -13.76
N ILE A 55 -5.55 -12.28 -13.32
CA ILE A 55 -4.75 -11.62 -12.28
C ILE A 55 -4.96 -12.29 -10.93
N GLU A 56 -6.19 -12.66 -10.59
CA GLU A 56 -6.52 -13.39 -9.36
C GLU A 56 -5.90 -14.79 -9.39
N ALA A 57 -5.94 -15.52 -10.50
CA ALA A 57 -5.30 -16.82 -10.64
C ALA A 57 -3.76 -16.74 -10.53
N ILE A 58 -3.16 -15.71 -11.13
CA ILE A 58 -1.73 -15.43 -11.00
C ILE A 58 -1.37 -15.11 -9.54
N ASN A 59 -2.10 -14.20 -8.91
CA ASN A 59 -1.89 -13.84 -7.52
C ASN A 59 -2.13 -15.02 -6.58
N LYS A 60 -3.07 -15.91 -6.90
CA LYS A 60 -3.33 -17.14 -6.16
C LYS A 60 -2.25 -18.19 -6.38
N LYS A 61 -1.60 -18.24 -7.55
CA LYS A 61 -0.39 -19.06 -7.76
C LYS A 61 0.79 -18.52 -6.98
N ILE A 62 0.97 -17.19 -6.94
CA ILE A 62 2.00 -16.53 -6.13
C ILE A 62 1.74 -16.74 -4.62
N ALA A 63 0.49 -16.66 -4.18
CA ALA A 63 0.08 -17.00 -2.82
C ALA A 63 -0.03 -18.52 -2.58
N GLY A 64 -0.08 -19.35 -3.61
CA GLY A 64 -0.02 -20.81 -3.51
C GLY A 64 1.43 -21.30 -3.42
N ALA A 65 2.37 -20.49 -3.90
CA ALA A 65 3.77 -20.52 -3.54
C ALA A 65 4.03 -19.89 -2.15
N ASN A 66 2.99 -19.66 -1.34
CA ASN A 66 3.14 -19.55 0.10
C ASN A 66 3.89 -20.81 0.53
N ILE A 67 5.19 -20.64 0.82
CA ILE A 67 5.82 -21.06 2.06
C ILE A 67 4.99 -22.20 2.67
N PRO A 68 5.34 -23.47 2.42
CA PRO A 68 4.62 -24.57 3.03
C PRO A 68 4.50 -24.24 4.52
N ALA A 69 3.31 -24.46 5.09
CA ALA A 69 3.08 -24.30 6.52
C ALA A 69 4.29 -24.83 7.28
N ARG A 70 4.66 -24.24 8.42
CA ARG A 70 5.78 -24.67 9.28
C ARG A 70 5.61 -26.11 9.83
N THR A 71 5.10 -27.07 9.07
CA THR A 71 5.52 -28.46 9.15
C THR A 71 6.98 -28.50 8.72
N GLY A 72 7.88 -28.21 9.66
CA GLY A 72 9.28 -28.53 9.48
C GLY A 72 9.38 -29.98 9.03
N TYR A 73 10.09 -30.23 7.94
CA TYR A 73 10.34 -31.59 7.50
C TYR A 73 11.06 -32.31 8.64
N ASN A 74 10.40 -33.28 9.25
CA ASN A 74 11.02 -34.09 10.29
C ASN A 74 11.78 -35.22 9.58
N LEU A 75 13.01 -34.93 9.18
CA LEU A 75 13.87 -35.94 8.59
C LEU A 75 14.32 -36.92 9.67
N PRO A 76 14.21 -38.23 9.43
CA PRO A 76 14.83 -39.23 10.30
C PRO A 76 16.35 -39.08 10.31
N SER A 77 17.05 -39.72 11.25
CA SER A 77 18.51 -39.69 11.28
C SER A 77 19.10 -40.36 10.03
N VAL A 78 20.39 -40.10 9.73
CA VAL A 78 21.05 -40.70 8.56
C VAL A 78 21.09 -42.23 8.69
N GLU A 79 21.39 -42.76 9.87
CA GLU A 79 21.27 -44.20 10.16
C GLU A 79 19.86 -44.74 9.88
N ASP A 80 18.82 -44.05 10.35
CA ASP A 80 17.43 -44.49 10.13
C ASP A 80 17.05 -44.43 8.64
N MET A 81 17.53 -43.44 7.89
CA MET A 81 17.33 -43.36 6.44
C MET A 81 17.99 -44.55 5.74
N LEU A 82 19.21 -44.92 6.12
CA LEU A 82 19.92 -46.06 5.53
C LEU A 82 19.18 -47.38 5.81
N ILE A 83 18.72 -47.58 7.04
CA ILE A 83 17.89 -48.74 7.41
C ILE A 83 16.60 -48.78 6.59
N ASN A 84 15.93 -47.64 6.42
CA ASN A 84 14.68 -47.57 5.64
C ASN A 84 14.91 -47.80 4.15
N ILE A 85 16.05 -47.35 3.59
CA ILE A 85 16.42 -47.58 2.19
C ILE A 85 16.75 -49.05 1.94
N GLU A 86 17.45 -49.70 2.88
CA GLU A 86 17.79 -51.12 2.79
C GLU A 86 16.52 -51.99 2.80
N ASN A 87 15.55 -51.64 3.64
CA ASN A 87 14.26 -52.32 3.74
C ASN A 87 13.29 -51.99 2.58
N GLU A 88 13.33 -50.75 2.08
CA GLU A 88 12.48 -50.28 0.99
C GLU A 88 13.26 -49.34 0.05
N PRO A 89 13.80 -49.85 -1.08
CA PRO A 89 14.61 -49.05 -2.01
C PRO A 89 13.89 -47.82 -2.60
N ALA A 90 12.56 -47.84 -2.63
CA ALA A 90 11.75 -46.69 -3.06
C ALA A 90 11.90 -45.46 -2.14
N MET A 91 12.27 -45.67 -0.87
CA MET A 91 12.52 -44.60 0.10
C MET A 91 13.73 -43.75 -0.26
N GLN A 92 14.69 -44.30 -1.00
CA GLN A 92 15.84 -43.54 -1.48
C GLN A 92 15.39 -42.37 -2.36
N LYS A 93 14.45 -42.63 -3.28
CA LYS A 93 13.88 -41.61 -4.16
C LYS A 93 13.09 -40.58 -3.34
N TYR A 94 12.31 -41.03 -2.36
CA TYR A 94 11.55 -40.15 -1.46
C TYR A 94 12.47 -39.17 -0.70
N TYR A 95 13.55 -39.66 -0.09
CA TYR A 95 14.47 -38.80 0.65
C TYR A 95 15.21 -37.81 -0.26
N LEU A 96 15.68 -38.26 -1.43
CA LEU A 96 16.33 -37.36 -2.40
C LEU A 96 15.38 -36.29 -2.93
N GLN A 97 14.13 -36.64 -3.22
CA GLN A 97 13.10 -35.69 -3.63
C GLN A 97 12.83 -34.67 -2.52
N THR A 98 12.68 -35.15 -1.29
CA THR A 98 12.42 -34.30 -0.12
C THR A 98 13.58 -33.32 0.14
N LEU A 99 14.83 -33.77 0.02
CA LEU A 99 16.01 -32.90 0.13
C LEU A 99 16.06 -31.85 -0.98
N SER A 100 15.75 -32.23 -2.22
CA SER A 100 15.67 -31.30 -3.36
C SER A 100 14.61 -30.23 -3.13
N ASP A 101 13.43 -30.62 -2.64
CA ASP A 101 12.34 -29.70 -2.32
C ASP A 101 12.74 -28.74 -1.19
N MET A 102 13.46 -29.22 -0.16
CA MET A 102 13.99 -28.34 0.89
C MET A 102 14.98 -27.31 0.36
N VAL A 103 15.93 -27.73 -0.49
CA VAL A 103 16.91 -26.81 -1.08
C VAL A 103 16.23 -25.75 -1.94
N ASN A 104 15.24 -26.17 -2.75
CA ASN A 104 14.45 -25.24 -3.57
C ASN A 104 13.64 -24.26 -2.70
N ASN A 105 13.01 -24.75 -1.63
CA ASN A 105 12.30 -23.91 -0.68
C ASN A 105 13.24 -22.88 -0.03
N LEU A 106 14.40 -23.31 0.46
CA LEU A 106 15.40 -22.42 1.05
C LEU A 106 15.87 -21.33 0.07
N TYR A 107 16.07 -21.68 -1.20
CA TYR A 107 16.41 -20.71 -2.23
C TYR A 107 15.29 -19.68 -2.43
N GLN A 108 14.02 -20.12 -2.48
CA GLN A 108 12.88 -19.23 -2.58
C GLN A 108 12.75 -18.31 -1.36
N TYR A 109 12.97 -18.83 -0.14
CA TYR A 109 12.98 -18.01 1.07
C TYR A 109 14.07 -16.93 1.04
N LYS A 110 15.27 -17.26 0.54
CA LYS A 110 16.36 -16.29 0.42
C LYS A 110 16.01 -15.15 -0.52
N GLU A 111 15.40 -15.45 -1.67
CA GLU A 111 14.95 -14.44 -2.64
C GLU A 111 13.76 -13.63 -2.10
N ALA A 112 12.84 -14.26 -1.38
CA ALA A 112 11.75 -13.59 -0.70
C ALA A 112 12.28 -12.65 0.41
N SER A 113 13.30 -13.07 1.16
CA SER A 113 13.94 -12.23 2.20
C SER A 113 14.52 -10.96 1.59
N LYS A 114 15.26 -11.06 0.48
CA LYS A 114 15.77 -9.86 -0.22
C LYS A 114 14.65 -8.91 -0.65
N SER A 115 13.54 -9.46 -1.12
CA SER A 115 12.38 -8.66 -1.52
C SER A 115 11.72 -7.97 -0.34
N ILE A 116 11.67 -8.64 0.82
CA ILE A 116 11.19 -8.07 2.10
C ILE A 116 12.13 -6.97 2.58
N ASP A 117 13.45 -7.14 2.46
CA ASP A 117 14.43 -6.14 2.88
C ASP A 117 14.32 -4.86 2.05
N ILE A 118 14.14 -4.97 0.73
CA ILE A 118 13.89 -3.83 -0.16
C ILE A 118 12.58 -3.14 0.22
N LEU A 119 11.49 -3.90 0.37
CA LEU A 119 10.18 -3.34 0.73
C LEU A 119 10.20 -2.64 2.10
N ASN A 120 10.96 -3.17 3.06
CA ASN A 120 11.13 -2.55 4.37
C ASN A 120 11.94 -1.25 4.28
N ALA A 121 12.94 -1.19 3.40
CA ALA A 121 13.70 0.04 3.16
C ALA A 121 12.80 1.12 2.56
N ASP A 122 12.03 0.79 1.51
CA ASP A 122 11.11 1.72 0.85
C ASP A 122 10.04 2.25 1.81
N HIS A 123 9.39 1.37 2.58
CA HIS A 123 8.39 1.81 3.56
C HIS A 123 9.00 2.65 4.70
N LYS A 124 10.27 2.40 5.07
CA LYS A 124 10.95 3.21 6.08
C LYS A 124 11.19 4.62 5.56
N GLU A 125 11.61 4.76 4.30
CA GLU A 125 11.77 6.05 3.64
C GLU A 125 10.42 6.81 3.56
N GLU A 126 9.35 6.13 3.13
CA GLU A 126 8.00 6.75 3.09
C GLU A 126 7.54 7.24 4.48
N VAL A 127 7.78 6.44 5.53
CA VAL A 127 7.44 6.83 6.91
C VAL A 127 8.24 8.05 7.36
N ASP A 128 9.52 8.16 7.00
CA ASP A 128 10.35 9.29 7.40
C ASP A 128 9.97 10.57 6.63
N ILE A 129 9.61 10.47 5.35
CA ILE A 129 9.04 11.60 4.59
C ILE A 129 7.74 12.08 5.24
N LEU A 130 6.82 11.16 5.56
CA LEU A 130 5.54 11.49 6.18
C LEU A 130 5.70 12.13 7.56
N LYS A 131 6.74 11.75 8.33
CA LYS A 131 7.04 12.41 9.61
C LYS A 131 7.46 13.86 9.41
N ILE A 132 8.34 14.14 8.44
CA ILE A 132 8.79 15.50 8.13
C ILE A 132 7.58 16.37 7.73
N GLU A 133 6.73 15.87 6.83
CA GLU A 133 5.52 16.59 6.40
C GLU A 133 4.58 16.87 7.58
N ASN A 134 4.42 15.90 8.49
CA ASN A 134 3.62 16.10 9.70
C ASN A 134 4.19 17.18 10.62
N GLU A 135 5.51 17.24 10.79
CA GLU A 135 6.17 18.29 11.57
C GLU A 135 6.01 19.68 10.93
N GLU A 136 6.10 19.76 9.60
CA GLU A 136 5.87 21.01 8.87
C GLU A 136 4.43 21.49 9.02
N LEU A 137 3.46 20.59 8.86
CA LEU A 137 2.04 20.90 9.05
C LEU A 137 1.73 21.36 10.48
N LYS A 138 2.34 20.74 11.49
CA LYS A 138 2.21 21.19 12.89
C LYS A 138 2.77 22.60 13.08
N LYS A 139 3.95 22.90 12.54
CA LYS A 139 4.52 24.26 12.60
C LYS A 139 3.64 25.28 11.88
N MET A 140 3.06 24.93 10.74
CA MET A 140 2.11 25.79 10.04
C MET A 140 0.86 26.05 10.88
N LEU A 141 0.31 25.01 11.52
CA LEU A 141 -0.85 25.13 12.40
C LEU A 141 -0.56 26.05 13.58
N ASP A 142 0.58 25.86 14.27
CA ASP A 142 1.00 26.70 15.39
C ASP A 142 1.17 28.17 14.95
N ASN A 143 1.81 28.40 13.79
CA ASN A 143 1.95 29.75 13.24
C ASN A 143 0.59 30.40 12.93
N GLN A 144 -0.36 29.64 12.36
CA GLN A 144 -1.71 30.14 12.09
C GLN A 144 -2.45 30.48 13.39
N GLN A 145 -2.32 29.63 14.40
CA GLN A 145 -2.89 29.86 15.75
C GLN A 145 -2.35 31.17 16.34
N ASP A 146 -1.03 31.39 16.24
CA ASP A 146 -0.38 32.63 16.70
C ASP A 146 -0.85 33.87 15.96
N VAL A 147 -1.00 33.77 14.63
CA VAL A 147 -1.54 34.87 13.81
C VAL A 147 -2.98 35.20 14.25
N ILE A 148 -3.83 34.18 14.40
CA ILE A 148 -5.21 34.35 14.87
C ILE A 148 -5.23 35.01 16.26
N ASN A 149 -4.42 34.51 17.20
CA ASN A 149 -4.32 35.08 18.54
C ASN A 149 -3.89 36.56 18.52
N ARG A 150 -2.93 36.92 17.67
CA ARG A 150 -2.53 38.32 17.48
C ARG A 150 -3.67 39.17 16.93
N TYR A 151 -4.37 38.70 15.89
CA TYR A 151 -5.53 39.41 15.34
C TYR A 151 -6.63 39.60 16.38
N ILE A 152 -6.94 38.58 17.17
CA ILE A 152 -7.89 38.62 18.28
C ILE A 152 -7.49 39.72 19.28
N LEU A 153 -6.24 39.71 19.76
CA LEU A 153 -5.74 40.70 20.73
C LEU A 153 -5.69 42.13 20.15
N SER A 154 -5.23 42.29 18.92
CA SER A 154 -5.20 43.59 18.23
C SER A 154 -6.61 44.11 17.95
N SER A 155 -7.58 43.23 17.69
CA SER A 155 -8.97 43.61 17.49
C SER A 155 -9.65 44.12 18.76
N ALA A 156 -9.20 43.75 19.96
CA ALA A 156 -9.78 44.24 21.21
C ALA A 156 -9.46 45.72 21.47
N SER A 157 -8.27 46.19 21.06
CA SER A 157 -7.81 47.58 21.28
C SER A 157 -8.15 48.50 20.11
N LYS A 158 -8.86 49.60 20.37
CA LYS A 158 -9.22 50.61 19.34
C LYS A 158 -8.00 51.20 18.63
N GLN A 159 -6.94 51.47 19.38
CA GLN A 159 -5.73 52.09 18.87
C GLN A 159 -4.95 51.13 17.95
N LYS A 160 -4.90 49.83 18.31
CA LYS A 160 -4.28 48.80 17.45
C LYS A 160 -5.13 48.47 16.23
N ARG A 161 -6.46 48.46 16.35
CA ARG A 161 -7.38 48.31 15.21
C ARG A 161 -7.15 49.36 14.13
N GLU A 162 -7.00 50.62 14.53
CA GLU A 162 -6.74 51.72 13.59
C GLU A 162 -5.36 51.58 12.90
N GLN A 163 -4.34 51.11 13.62
CA GLN A 163 -3.00 50.85 13.06
C GLN A 163 -2.97 49.65 12.10
N GLU A 164 -3.66 48.56 12.43
CA GLU A 164 -3.68 47.32 11.64
C GLU A 164 -4.83 47.27 10.63
N ARG A 165 -5.60 48.37 10.48
CA ARG A 165 -6.78 48.48 9.58
C ARG A 165 -7.85 47.42 9.84
N ILE A 166 -8.00 46.99 11.08
CA ILE A 166 -9.05 46.06 11.49
C ILE A 166 -10.35 46.85 11.69
N LYS A 167 -11.36 46.58 10.86
CA LYS A 167 -12.61 47.36 10.81
C LYS A 167 -13.46 47.25 12.08
N GLU A 168 -13.50 46.06 12.68
CA GLU A 168 -14.41 45.74 13.79
C GLU A 168 -13.68 44.97 14.90
N ASN A 169 -14.20 45.01 16.13
CA ASN A 169 -13.67 44.18 17.20
C ASN A 169 -14.10 42.73 16.98
N ILE A 170 -13.14 41.81 16.87
CA ILE A 170 -13.40 40.39 16.60
C ILE A 170 -13.84 39.67 17.88
N ILE A 171 -13.59 40.24 19.06
CA ILE A 171 -14.08 39.73 20.35
C ILE A 171 -15.27 40.60 20.78
N GLN A 172 -16.42 40.37 20.16
CA GLN A 172 -17.69 40.92 20.63
C GLN A 172 -18.51 39.81 21.26
N LEU A 173 -18.62 39.85 22.59
CA LEU A 173 -19.45 38.92 23.37
C LEU A 173 -20.83 39.56 23.59
N ASP A 174 -21.58 39.74 22.51
CA ASP A 174 -22.99 40.10 22.55
C ASP A 174 -23.85 39.01 21.87
N ALA A 175 -25.16 39.03 22.13
CA ALA A 175 -26.07 37.98 21.69
C ALA A 175 -26.15 37.83 20.16
N ASP A 176 -25.99 38.94 19.41
CA ASP A 176 -26.03 38.91 17.95
C ASP A 176 -24.71 38.35 17.40
N SER A 177 -23.58 38.71 18.01
CA SER A 177 -22.26 38.18 17.67
C SER A 177 -22.15 36.66 17.92
N LEU A 178 -22.68 36.16 19.04
CA LEU A 178 -22.76 34.72 19.34
C LEU A 178 -23.53 33.94 18.28
N LYS A 179 -24.68 34.47 17.86
CA LYS A 179 -25.51 33.86 16.82
C LYS A 179 -24.77 33.79 15.48
N ARG A 180 -24.00 34.84 15.15
CA ARG A 180 -23.16 34.91 13.95
C ARG A 180 -22.01 33.90 13.97
N TYR A 181 -21.40 33.66 15.15
CA TYR A 181 -20.35 32.64 15.30
C TYR A 181 -20.90 31.23 15.13
N ASP A 182 -22.07 30.93 15.71
CA ASP A 182 -22.74 29.63 15.55
C ASP A 182 -23.07 29.34 14.07
N GLU A 183 -23.58 30.34 13.34
CA GLU A 183 -23.84 30.21 11.89
C GLU A 183 -22.56 29.97 11.08
N MET A 184 -21.46 30.64 11.41
CA MET A 184 -20.15 30.39 10.78
C MET A 184 -19.62 28.97 11.09
N PHE A 185 -19.81 28.49 12.31
CA PHE A 185 -19.32 27.18 12.74
C PHE A 185 -20.08 26.05 12.03
N GLU A 186 -21.41 26.16 11.93
CA GLU A 186 -22.26 25.25 11.16
C GLU A 186 -21.89 25.19 9.67
N ALA A 187 -21.47 26.31 9.08
CA ALA A 187 -21.05 26.37 7.68
C ALA A 187 -19.70 25.67 7.42
N LEU A 188 -18.80 25.66 8.40
CA LEU A 188 -17.49 25.00 8.31
C LEU A 188 -17.56 23.47 8.46
N MET A 189 -18.65 22.96 9.05
CA MET A 189 -18.86 21.53 9.32
C MET A 189 -19.61 20.80 8.18
N LYS A 190 -19.97 21.50 7.10
CA LYS A 190 -20.59 20.93 5.87
C LYS A 190 -19.56 20.71 4.78
#